data_AF-N9E8P4-F1
#
_entry.id   AF-N9E8P4-F1
#
_cell.length_a   1.000
_cell.length_b   1.000
_cell.length_c   1.000
_cell.angle_alpha   90.00
_cell.angle_beta   90.00
_cell.angle_gamma   90.00
#
_symmetry.space_group_name_H-M   'P 1'
#
loop_
_entity.id
_entity.type
_entity.pdbx_description
1 polymer ?
#
loop_
_entity_poly.entity_id
_entity_poly.type
_entity_poly.pdbx_seq_one_letter_code
_entity_poly.pdbx_strand_id
1 'polypeptide(L)'
;MTMIITAHLGDCILIAADKRAMSCNLETGQIKLANDNEQKIKLWNRGAIAGTGETIFLDRVADYFIQFKKDEYHLKQLDRIYDEIEKRMLEGIPPKVLYNNCIMFSMFNGVETLLHSIPIEPFFHVIEKNDRKIIQPKVLTIKAYDVDVTCFNLPPDMSNLQEFQRNLKALSDFTDEKEFVFYYIRHLKKIFATHAQVDPSITTSFDLYLQSCVTGRNIAIHVPSLILPSVISDDLNYWNRMNNI
;
A
#
# COMPACT_ATOMS: atom_id res chain seq x y z
N MET A 1 -7.60 2.76 7.34
CA MET A 1 -6.50 2.01 7.98
C MET A 1 -6.28 0.76 7.17
N THR A 2 -5.02 0.35 7.01
CA THR A 2 -4.60 -0.66 6.03
C THR A 2 -3.27 -1.25 6.46
N MET A 3 -3.00 -2.51 6.09
CA MET A 3 -1.66 -3.04 5.94
C MET A 3 -1.41 -3.41 4.47
N ILE A 4 -0.32 -2.89 3.92
CA ILE A 4 0.21 -3.31 2.63
C ILE A 4 1.65 -3.76 2.83
N ILE A 5 1.97 -4.91 2.26
CA ILE A 5 3.33 -5.43 2.15
C ILE A 5 3.69 -5.39 0.67
N THR A 6 4.79 -4.75 0.34
CA THR A 6 5.34 -4.79 -1.02
C THR A 6 6.75 -5.34 -0.97
N ALA A 7 7.13 -6.11 -1.98
CA ALA A 7 8.46 -6.69 -2.03
C ALA A 7 8.93 -6.82 -3.48
N HIS A 8 10.21 -6.58 -3.71
CA HIS A 8 10.85 -6.94 -4.96
C HIS A 8 11.61 -8.24 -4.75
N LEU A 9 11.23 -9.30 -5.47
CA LEU A 9 11.68 -10.67 -5.24
C LEU A 9 12.86 -11.08 -6.14
N GLY A 10 13.59 -10.10 -6.69
CA GLY A 10 14.60 -10.33 -7.73
C GLY A 10 14.02 -10.33 -9.15
N ASP A 11 13.14 -11.27 -9.48
CA ASP A 11 12.55 -11.44 -10.83
C ASP A 11 11.02 -11.22 -10.90
N CYS A 12 10.41 -10.96 -9.74
CA CYS A 12 9.00 -10.62 -9.60
C CYS A 12 8.80 -9.48 -8.60
N ILE A 13 7.72 -8.72 -8.77
CA ILE A 13 7.18 -7.76 -7.81
C ILE A 13 5.99 -8.39 -7.09
N LEU A 14 5.91 -8.16 -5.78
CA LEU A 14 4.82 -8.59 -4.91
C LEU A 14 4.16 -7.37 -4.26
N ILE A 15 2.83 -7.31 -4.29
CA ILE A 15 2.02 -6.37 -3.50
C ILE A 15 0.92 -7.20 -2.82
N ALA A 16 0.81 -7.12 -1.50
CA ALA A 16 -0.24 -7.76 -0.73
C ALA A 16 -0.94 -6.74 0.17
N ALA A 17 -2.27 -6.73 0.19
CA ALA A 17 -3.05 -5.77 0.96
C ALA A 17 -4.21 -6.44 1.69
N ASP A 18 -4.43 -6.07 2.95
CA ASP A 18 -5.62 -6.50 3.68
C ASP A 18 -6.90 -5.91 3.06
N LYS A 19 -8.07 -6.39 3.48
CA LYS A 19 -9.37 -6.06 2.87
C LYS A 19 -10.31 -5.29 3.79
N ARG A 20 -9.86 -4.87 4.98
CA ARG A 20 -10.71 -4.10 5.90
C ARG A 20 -10.79 -2.63 5.46
N ALA A 21 -11.99 -2.11 5.39
CA ALA A 21 -12.27 -0.68 5.26
C ALA A 21 -12.87 -0.16 6.57
N MET A 22 -12.38 0.99 7.01
CA MET A 22 -12.77 1.62 8.26
C MET A 22 -13.26 3.04 7.96
N SER A 23 -14.42 3.39 8.53
CA SER A 23 -14.96 4.75 8.50
C SER A 23 -14.42 5.54 9.69
N CYS A 24 -14.04 6.80 9.47
CA CYS A 24 -13.57 7.69 10.54
C CYS A 24 -14.48 8.91 10.60
N ASN A 25 -15.05 9.20 11.77
CA ASN A 25 -15.64 10.51 12.03
C ASN A 25 -14.49 11.52 12.22
N LEU A 26 -14.42 12.55 11.39
CA LEU A 26 -13.30 13.50 11.42
C LEU A 26 -13.34 14.46 12.62
N GLU A 27 -14.52 14.72 13.19
CA GLU A 27 -14.66 15.59 14.35
C GLU A 27 -14.21 14.86 15.62
N THR A 28 -14.69 13.65 15.83
CA THR A 28 -14.44 12.88 17.06
C THR A 28 -13.23 11.96 16.95
N GLY A 29 -12.84 11.58 15.74
CA GLY A 29 -11.83 10.56 15.47
C GLY A 29 -12.32 9.13 15.65
N GLN A 30 -13.60 8.95 16.00
CA GLN A 30 -14.15 7.61 16.22
C GLN A 30 -14.11 6.80 14.92
N ILE A 31 -13.61 5.57 15.03
CA ILE A 31 -13.48 4.67 13.90
C ILE A 31 -14.50 3.54 14.03
N LYS A 32 -15.17 3.20 12.93
CA LYS A 32 -16.08 2.05 12.84
C LYS A 32 -15.79 1.21 11.61
N LEU A 33 -16.07 -0.08 11.71
CA LEU A 33 -16.03 -0.98 10.55
C LEU A 33 -16.96 -0.46 9.45
N ALA A 34 -16.45 -0.34 8.24
CA ALA A 34 -17.28 -0.13 7.06
C ALA A 34 -17.58 -1.47 6.38
N ASN A 35 -16.54 -2.23 6.02
CA ASN A 35 -16.65 -3.58 5.45
C ASN A 35 -15.29 -4.32 5.51
N ASP A 36 -15.30 -5.62 5.19
CA ASP A 36 -14.11 -6.50 5.16
C ASP A 36 -13.75 -6.97 3.73
N ASN A 37 -14.25 -6.29 2.70
CA ASN A 37 -14.12 -6.68 1.30
C ASN A 37 -13.52 -5.60 0.40
N GLU A 38 -12.80 -4.65 0.99
CA GLU A 38 -12.17 -3.54 0.28
C GLU A 38 -11.11 -4.04 -0.71
N GLN A 39 -11.15 -3.56 -1.94
CA GLN A 39 -10.18 -3.88 -2.99
C GLN A 39 -9.12 -2.77 -3.05
N LYS A 40 -8.07 -2.92 -2.23
CA LYS A 40 -7.03 -1.90 -2.12
C LYS A 40 -5.99 -1.94 -3.24
N ILE A 41 -5.89 -3.06 -3.96
CA ILE A 41 -5.00 -3.22 -5.10
C ILE A 41 -5.82 -3.01 -6.38
N LYS A 42 -5.48 -1.99 -7.15
CA LYS A 42 -6.09 -1.67 -8.44
C LYS A 42 -5.11 -1.94 -9.56
N LEU A 43 -5.56 -2.68 -10.57
CA LEU A 43 -4.76 -2.99 -11.75
C LEU A 43 -4.83 -1.85 -12.76
N TRP A 44 -3.72 -1.58 -13.43
CA TRP A 44 -3.63 -0.64 -14.55
C TRP A 44 -2.79 -1.25 -15.68
N ASN A 45 -2.73 -0.58 -16.82
CA ASN A 45 -2.14 -1.15 -18.04
C ASN A 45 -0.64 -1.50 -17.95
N ARG A 46 0.07 -1.00 -16.94
CA ARG A 46 1.50 -1.26 -16.71
C ARG A 46 1.80 -1.99 -15.40
N GLY A 47 0.82 -2.24 -14.54
CA GLY A 47 1.09 -2.89 -13.25
C GLY A 47 -0.10 -2.84 -12.29
N ALA A 48 0.19 -2.61 -11.01
CA ALA A 48 -0.81 -2.37 -9.98
C ALA A 48 -0.47 -1.12 -9.17
N ILE A 49 -1.49 -0.52 -8.56
CA ILE A 49 -1.38 0.56 -7.57
C ILE A 49 -2.19 0.17 -6.33
N ALA A 50 -1.65 0.47 -5.17
CA ALA A 50 -2.29 0.31 -3.88
C ALA A 50 -1.92 1.48 -2.97
N GLY A 51 -2.67 1.68 -1.89
CA GLY A 51 -2.33 2.72 -0.94
C GLY A 51 -2.97 2.55 0.42
N THR A 52 -2.39 3.26 1.39
CA THR A 52 -2.85 3.30 2.77
C THR A 52 -3.31 4.70 3.12
N GLY A 53 -4.45 4.84 3.81
CA GLY A 53 -4.92 6.13 4.31
C GLY A 53 -6.39 6.40 3.95
N GLU A 54 -6.64 7.56 3.34
CA GLU A 54 -7.96 8.09 3.01
C GLU A 54 -8.42 7.57 1.65
N THR A 55 -9.50 6.79 1.64
CA THR A 55 -9.94 6.01 0.47
C THR A 55 -10.25 6.88 -0.74
N ILE A 56 -10.94 8.02 -0.59
CA ILE A 56 -11.35 8.84 -1.74
C ILE A 56 -10.14 9.43 -2.45
N PHE A 57 -9.17 9.95 -1.69
CA PHE A 57 -7.89 10.43 -2.20
C PHE A 57 -7.17 9.34 -3.00
N LEU A 58 -6.98 8.16 -2.40
CA LEU A 58 -6.28 7.04 -3.02
C LEU A 58 -6.98 6.56 -4.29
N ASP A 59 -8.31 6.50 -4.26
CA ASP A 59 -9.12 6.06 -5.40
C ASP A 59 -8.98 7.01 -6.58
N ARG A 60 -9.04 8.33 -6.34
CA ARG A 60 -8.90 9.33 -7.40
C ARG A 60 -7.48 9.43 -7.96
N VAL A 61 -6.46 9.12 -7.16
CA VAL A 61 -5.09 8.96 -7.67
C VAL A 61 -4.99 7.67 -8.48
N ALA A 62 -5.54 6.55 -8.01
CA ALA A 62 -5.53 5.29 -8.75
C ALA A 62 -6.29 5.40 -10.09
N ASP A 63 -7.39 6.14 -10.14
CA ASP A 63 -8.13 6.40 -11.38
C ASP A 63 -7.27 7.07 -12.45
N TYR A 64 -6.35 7.95 -12.06
CA TYR A 64 -5.37 8.53 -12.99
C TYR A 64 -4.45 7.47 -13.60
N PHE A 65 -3.98 6.49 -12.81
CA PHE A 65 -3.18 5.38 -13.31
C PHE A 65 -4.01 4.47 -14.23
N ILE A 66 -5.26 4.17 -13.86
CA ILE A 66 -6.15 3.30 -14.66
C ILE A 66 -6.47 3.93 -16.01
N GLN A 67 -6.69 5.24 -16.03
CA GLN A 67 -7.00 6.00 -17.25
C GLN A 67 -5.76 6.34 -18.09
N PHE A 68 -4.56 6.08 -17.57
CA PHE A 68 -3.30 6.35 -18.26
C PHE A 68 -3.22 5.57 -19.57
N LYS A 69 -3.09 6.28 -20.69
CA LYS A 69 -3.09 5.66 -22.02
C LYS A 69 -1.75 5.00 -22.31
N LYS A 70 -1.77 3.90 -23.08
CA LYS A 70 -0.55 3.16 -23.46
C LYS A 70 0.48 4.02 -24.18
N ASP A 71 0.02 4.98 -24.98
CA ASP A 71 0.84 5.83 -25.84
C ASP A 71 1.47 7.01 -25.10
N GLU A 72 1.08 7.25 -23.84
CA GLU A 72 1.72 8.26 -23.00
C GLU A 72 3.04 7.72 -22.44
N TYR A 73 4.14 8.45 -22.69
CA TYR A 73 5.47 8.01 -22.27
C TYR A 73 5.75 8.32 -20.79
N HIS A 74 5.16 9.37 -20.24
CA HIS A 74 5.51 9.91 -18.93
C HIS A 74 4.30 9.95 -18.01
N LEU A 75 4.36 9.15 -16.95
CA LEU A 75 3.45 9.25 -15.82
C LEU A 75 3.78 10.53 -15.04
N LYS A 76 2.79 11.37 -14.74
CA LYS A 76 2.93 12.59 -13.94
C LYS A 76 2.32 12.40 -12.55
N GLN A 77 2.72 11.32 -11.87
CA GLN A 77 2.12 10.91 -10.62
C GLN A 77 2.29 11.95 -9.51
N LEU A 78 3.44 12.63 -9.41
CA LEU A 78 3.67 13.62 -8.35
C LEU A 78 2.77 14.85 -8.53
N ASP A 79 2.68 15.39 -9.74
CA ASP A 79 1.78 16.52 -10.05
C ASP A 79 0.33 16.14 -9.75
N ARG A 80 -0.09 14.95 -10.18
CA ARG A 80 -1.45 14.48 -9.95
C ARG A 80 -1.77 14.29 -8.47
N ILE A 81 -0.82 13.75 -7.70
CA ILE A 81 -0.95 13.60 -6.26
C ILE A 81 -1.11 14.97 -5.59
N TYR A 82 -0.28 15.93 -5.97
CA TYR A 82 -0.36 17.30 -5.46
C TYR A 82 -1.73 17.94 -5.73
N ASP A 83 -2.21 17.86 -6.97
CA ASP A 83 -3.54 18.37 -7.35
C ASP A 83 -4.67 17.73 -6.53
N GLU A 84 -4.57 16.43 -6.25
CA GLU A 84 -5.59 15.72 -5.47
C GLU A 84 -5.51 16.06 -3.97
N ILE A 85 -4.32 16.28 -3.42
CA ILE A 85 -4.15 16.79 -2.06
C ILE A 85 -4.88 18.13 -1.92
N GLU A 86 -4.64 19.08 -2.83
CA GLU A 86 -5.29 20.40 -2.79
C GLU A 86 -6.82 20.28 -2.86
N LYS A 87 -7.35 19.44 -3.75
CA LYS A 87 -8.80 19.20 -3.86
C LYS A 87 -9.40 18.62 -2.59
N ARG A 88 -8.78 17.59 -2.00
CA ARG A 88 -9.28 16.97 -0.77
C ARG A 88 -9.27 17.95 0.39
N MET A 89 -8.26 18.83 0.47
CA MET A 89 -8.24 19.92 1.46
C MET A 89 -9.38 20.93 1.25
N LEU A 90 -9.68 21.31 0.00
CA LEU A 90 -10.82 22.17 -0.33
C LEU A 90 -12.17 21.51 0.00
N GLU A 91 -12.25 20.18 -0.12
CA GLU A 91 -13.40 19.36 0.29
C GLU A 91 -13.51 19.18 1.83
N GLY A 92 -12.63 19.82 2.60
CA GLY A 92 -12.67 19.87 4.07
C GLY A 92 -11.89 18.76 4.76
N ILE A 93 -11.08 17.98 4.05
CA ILE A 93 -10.24 16.95 4.68
C ILE A 93 -9.05 17.61 5.39
N PRO A 94 -8.86 17.36 6.70
CA PRO A 94 -7.73 17.91 7.43
C PRO A 94 -6.39 17.41 6.85
N PRO A 95 -5.36 18.27 6.71
CA PRO A 95 -4.04 17.87 6.22
C PRO A 95 -3.45 16.67 6.95
N LYS A 96 -3.66 16.57 8.27
CA LYS A 96 -3.21 15.45 9.12
C LYS A 96 -3.74 14.08 8.67
N VAL A 97 -4.92 14.02 8.05
CA VAL A 97 -5.47 12.78 7.50
C VAL A 97 -4.71 12.37 6.24
N LEU A 98 -4.42 13.34 5.37
CA LEU A 98 -3.72 13.13 4.09
C LEU A 98 -2.22 12.84 4.30
N TYR A 99 -1.58 13.52 5.25
CA TYR A 99 -0.18 13.37 5.61
C TYR A 99 0.27 11.92 5.78
N ASN A 100 -0.56 11.10 6.45
CA ASN A 100 -0.25 9.71 6.78
C ASN A 100 -0.56 8.73 5.64
N ASN A 101 -0.80 9.23 4.42
CA ASN A 101 -1.06 8.38 3.27
C ASN A 101 0.25 7.92 2.65
N CYS A 102 0.20 6.75 2.02
CA CYS A 102 1.28 6.22 1.21
C CYS A 102 0.69 5.54 -0.01
N ILE A 103 1.35 5.69 -1.15
CA ILE A 103 0.97 5.07 -2.42
C ILE A 103 2.10 4.17 -2.88
N MET A 104 1.78 2.93 -3.21
CA MET A 104 2.74 1.97 -3.72
C MET A 104 2.24 1.45 -5.06
N PHE A 105 3.13 1.35 -6.03
CA PHE A 105 2.75 0.90 -7.36
C PHE A 105 3.90 0.18 -8.05
N SER A 106 3.53 -0.78 -8.89
CA SER A 106 4.43 -1.40 -9.85
C SER A 106 4.21 -0.83 -11.24
N MET A 107 5.28 -0.77 -12.04
CA MET A 107 5.21 -0.30 -13.41
C MET A 107 6.20 -1.07 -14.29
N PHE A 108 5.67 -1.80 -15.27
CA PHE A 108 6.44 -2.33 -16.39
C PHE A 108 6.69 -1.20 -17.40
N ASN A 109 7.96 -0.85 -17.59
CA ASN A 109 8.37 0.26 -18.47
C ASN A 109 8.68 -0.19 -19.92
N GLY A 110 8.46 -1.48 -20.23
CA GLY A 110 8.82 -2.09 -21.52
C GLY A 110 10.16 -2.83 -21.51
N VAL A 111 10.97 -2.62 -20.48
CA VAL A 111 12.26 -3.29 -20.25
C VAL A 111 12.23 -4.11 -18.97
N GLU A 112 11.76 -3.49 -17.88
CA GLU A 112 11.66 -4.10 -16.56
C GLU A 112 10.41 -3.64 -15.80
N THR A 113 10.01 -4.38 -14.77
CA THR A 113 9.02 -3.92 -13.79
C THR A 113 9.73 -3.31 -12.60
N LEU A 114 9.40 -2.05 -12.32
CA LEU A 114 9.85 -1.32 -11.14
C LEU A 114 8.77 -1.33 -10.07
N LEU A 115 9.19 -1.28 -8.80
CA LEU A 115 8.31 -1.12 -7.65
C LEU A 115 8.67 0.18 -6.92
N HIS A 116 7.65 1.00 -6.67
CA HIS A 116 7.79 2.32 -6.07
C HIS A 116 6.86 2.54 -4.89
N SER A 117 7.30 3.42 -3.99
CA SER A 117 6.54 3.93 -2.85
C SER A 117 6.62 5.46 -2.82
N ILE A 118 5.50 6.12 -2.56
CA ILE A 118 5.37 7.57 -2.47
C ILE A 118 4.69 7.90 -1.14
N PRO A 119 5.45 8.29 -0.10
CA PRO A 119 4.85 8.86 1.10
C PRO A 119 4.25 10.23 0.75
N ILE A 120 3.10 10.54 1.35
CA ILE A 120 2.38 11.80 1.10
C ILE A 120 2.86 12.94 2.01
N GLU A 121 3.44 12.61 3.16
CA GLU A 121 4.06 13.54 4.10
C GLU A 121 4.94 14.63 3.45
N PRO A 122 5.87 14.32 2.52
CA PRO A 122 6.76 15.32 1.93
C PRO A 122 6.06 16.41 1.13
N PHE A 123 4.82 16.20 0.70
CA PHE A 123 4.05 17.20 -0.03
C PHE A 123 3.62 18.39 0.85
N PHE A 124 3.68 18.24 2.17
CA PHE A 124 3.32 19.28 3.13
C PHE A 124 4.54 20.06 3.65
N HIS A 125 5.76 19.66 3.26
CA HIS A 125 7.00 20.28 3.72
C HIS A 125 7.52 21.29 2.72
N VAL A 126 7.36 22.56 3.06
CA VAL A 126 7.91 23.67 2.28
C VAL A 126 9.31 23.98 2.76
N ILE A 127 10.28 23.84 1.85
CA ILE A 127 11.70 24.13 2.08
C ILE A 127 12.03 25.45 1.38
N GLU A 128 12.79 26.33 2.03
CA GLU A 128 13.30 27.55 1.41
C GLU A 128 14.69 27.29 0.81
N LYS A 129 14.83 27.52 -0.50
CA LYS A 129 16.10 27.34 -1.22
C LYS A 129 16.24 28.43 -2.28
N ASN A 130 17.31 29.23 -2.18
CA ASN A 130 17.58 30.37 -3.07
C ASN A 130 16.37 31.32 -3.18
N ASP A 131 15.83 31.76 -2.04
CA ASP A 131 14.66 32.65 -1.93
C ASP A 131 13.38 32.12 -2.61
N ARG A 132 13.29 30.81 -2.80
CA ARG A 132 12.09 30.12 -3.33
C ARG A 132 11.60 29.09 -2.34
N LYS A 133 10.29 29.07 -2.14
CA LYS A 133 9.58 27.99 -1.44
C LYS A 133 9.41 26.81 -2.39
N ILE A 134 9.92 25.65 -2.00
CA ILE A 134 9.94 24.42 -2.80
C ILE A 134 9.33 23.29 -1.99
N ILE A 135 8.49 22.49 -2.63
CA ILE A 135 8.02 21.20 -2.12
C ILE A 135 8.74 20.13 -2.95
N GLN A 136 9.36 19.15 -2.29
CA GLN A 136 10.19 18.15 -2.97
C GLN A 136 9.79 16.73 -2.57
N PRO A 137 8.63 16.24 -3.03
CA PRO A 137 8.24 14.86 -2.81
C PRO A 137 9.16 13.92 -3.61
N LYS A 138 9.30 12.69 -3.13
CA LYS A 138 10.18 11.69 -3.73
C LYS A 138 9.41 10.43 -4.08
N VAL A 139 9.74 9.86 -5.23
CA VAL A 139 9.39 8.49 -5.56
C VAL A 139 10.53 7.61 -5.06
N LEU A 140 10.23 6.76 -4.08
CA LEU A 140 11.17 5.81 -3.54
C LEU A 140 11.11 4.53 -4.37
N THR A 141 12.25 4.02 -4.80
CA THR A 141 12.33 2.74 -5.51
C THR A 141 12.68 1.64 -4.51
N ILE A 142 11.86 0.59 -4.47
CA ILE A 142 12.11 -0.60 -3.66
C ILE A 142 13.01 -1.51 -4.49
N LYS A 143 14.20 -1.80 -3.97
CA LYS A 143 15.24 -2.54 -4.71
C LYS A 143 15.02 -4.04 -4.63
N ALA A 144 15.65 -4.78 -5.54
CA ALA A 144 15.64 -6.23 -5.53
C ALA A 144 16.04 -6.79 -4.15
N TYR A 145 15.22 -7.73 -3.68
CA TYR A 145 15.29 -8.37 -2.36
C TYR A 145 15.02 -7.45 -1.16
N ASP A 146 14.32 -6.32 -1.36
CA ASP A 146 13.80 -5.50 -0.26
C ASP A 146 12.28 -5.64 -0.11
N VAL A 147 11.82 -5.53 1.14
CA VAL A 147 10.42 -5.44 1.55
C VAL A 147 10.15 -4.04 2.10
N ASP A 148 9.04 -3.44 1.68
CA ASP A 148 8.46 -2.27 2.31
C ASP A 148 7.10 -2.63 2.92
N VAL A 149 6.86 -2.17 4.14
CA VAL A 149 5.62 -2.44 4.88
C VAL A 149 5.03 -1.11 5.28
N THR A 150 3.82 -0.83 4.78
CA THR A 150 3.04 0.30 5.26
C THR A 150 1.85 -0.22 6.04
N CYS A 151 1.79 0.10 7.33
CA CYS A 151 0.66 -0.22 8.17
C CYS A 151 0.34 0.95 9.09
N PHE A 152 -0.92 1.05 9.50
CA PHE A 152 -1.32 2.04 10.49
C PHE A 152 -0.68 1.73 11.84
N ASN A 153 -0.71 0.46 12.26
CA ASN A 153 -0.10 -0.02 13.50
C ASN A 153 1.05 -0.99 13.21
N LEU A 154 2.28 -0.55 13.44
CA LEU A 154 3.44 -1.45 13.54
C LEU A 154 3.29 -2.32 14.79
N PRO A 155 3.32 -3.65 14.68
CA PRO A 155 3.29 -4.51 15.85
C PRO A 155 4.62 -4.40 16.59
N PRO A 156 4.63 -4.61 17.92
CA PRO A 156 5.86 -4.64 18.69
C PRO A 156 6.76 -5.82 18.30
N ASP A 157 6.18 -6.93 17.84
CA ASP A 157 6.91 -8.08 17.32
C ASP A 157 6.95 -8.06 15.78
N MET A 158 8.15 -7.83 15.24
CA MET A 158 8.43 -7.81 13.81
C MET A 158 9.10 -9.09 13.31
N SER A 159 9.21 -10.14 14.14
CA SER A 159 9.97 -11.36 13.82
C SER A 159 9.47 -12.05 12.55
N ASN A 160 8.16 -12.09 12.32
CA ASN A 160 7.58 -12.67 11.10
C ASN A 160 7.93 -11.86 9.84
N LEU A 161 8.00 -10.54 9.93
CA LEU A 161 8.41 -9.68 8.82
C LEU A 161 9.92 -9.77 8.56
N GLN A 162 10.73 -9.86 9.60
CA GLN A 162 12.16 -10.09 9.48
C GLN A 162 12.47 -11.47 8.89
N GLU A 163 11.73 -12.50 9.30
CA GLU A 163 11.80 -13.84 8.72
C GLU A 163 11.44 -13.80 7.23
N PHE A 164 10.38 -13.07 6.87
CA PHE A 164 9.97 -12.89 5.47
C PHE A 164 11.06 -12.21 4.63
N GLN A 165 11.59 -11.07 5.09
CA GLN A 165 12.70 -10.36 4.45
C GLN A 165 13.94 -11.25 4.23
N ARG A 166 14.29 -12.10 5.19
CA ARG A 166 15.47 -12.99 5.09
C ARG A 166 15.28 -14.17 4.14
N ASN A 167 14.03 -14.51 3.82
CA ASN A 167 13.69 -15.69 3.04
C ASN A 167 13.02 -15.35 1.70
N LEU A 168 13.22 -14.14 1.18
CA LEU A 168 12.76 -13.81 -0.18
C LEU A 168 13.47 -14.72 -1.20
N LYS A 169 12.68 -15.21 -2.15
CA LYS A 169 13.11 -16.10 -3.23
C LYS A 169 12.55 -15.63 -4.56
N ALA A 170 13.39 -15.67 -5.59
CA ALA A 170 12.98 -15.40 -6.96
C ALA A 170 12.08 -16.53 -7.48
N LEU A 171 11.26 -16.26 -8.50
CA LEU A 171 10.50 -17.28 -9.20
C LEU A 171 11.43 -18.36 -9.77
N SER A 172 12.63 -17.98 -10.23
CA SER A 172 13.66 -18.91 -10.69
C SER A 172 14.14 -19.94 -9.65
N ASP A 173 13.88 -19.71 -8.35
CA ASP A 173 14.26 -20.63 -7.27
C ASP A 173 13.26 -21.79 -7.09
N PHE A 174 12.15 -21.79 -7.83
CA PHE A 174 11.08 -22.78 -7.74
C PHE A 174 10.97 -23.59 -9.03
N THR A 175 10.46 -24.82 -8.91
CA THR A 175 10.29 -25.71 -10.08
C THR A 175 9.09 -25.35 -10.95
N ASP A 176 8.05 -24.76 -10.35
CA ASP A 176 6.88 -24.26 -11.06
C ASP A 176 6.27 -23.01 -10.37
N GLU A 177 5.47 -22.25 -11.13
CA GLU A 177 4.85 -21.00 -10.68
C GLU A 177 3.88 -21.20 -9.50
N LYS A 178 3.24 -22.37 -9.37
CA LYS A 178 2.29 -22.61 -8.27
C LYS A 178 3.02 -22.73 -6.96
N GLU A 179 4.17 -23.43 -6.94
CA GLU A 179 5.01 -23.56 -5.75
C GLU A 179 5.45 -22.18 -5.24
N PHE A 180 5.90 -21.31 -6.16
CA PHE A 180 6.23 -19.92 -5.86
C PHE A 180 5.06 -19.15 -5.24
N VAL A 181 3.88 -19.19 -5.85
CA VAL A 181 2.68 -18.51 -5.33
C VAL A 181 2.31 -19.05 -3.93
N PHE A 182 2.28 -20.37 -3.75
CA PHE A 182 1.94 -20.98 -2.46
C PHE A 182 2.95 -20.66 -1.36
N TYR A 183 4.24 -20.58 -1.71
CA TYR A 183 5.29 -20.17 -0.80
C TYR A 183 4.96 -18.80 -0.19
N TYR A 184 4.71 -17.79 -1.02
CA TYR A 184 4.39 -16.44 -0.56
C TYR A 184 3.06 -16.36 0.17
N ILE A 185 2.01 -17.04 -0.31
CA ILE A 185 0.72 -17.10 0.40
C ILE A 185 0.90 -17.62 1.84
N ARG A 186 1.71 -18.67 2.04
CA ARG A 186 1.94 -19.25 3.37
C ARG A 186 2.62 -18.27 4.32
N HIS A 187 3.66 -17.56 3.86
CA HIS A 187 4.35 -16.57 4.67
C HIS A 187 3.46 -15.35 4.98
N LEU A 188 2.76 -14.83 3.98
CA LEU A 188 1.85 -13.69 4.15
C LEU A 188 0.69 -14.01 5.10
N LYS A 189 0.11 -15.23 5.03
CA LYS A 189 -0.93 -15.66 5.98
C LYS A 189 -0.47 -15.54 7.43
N LYS A 190 0.77 -15.93 7.74
CA LYS A 190 1.34 -15.80 9.09
C LYS A 190 1.43 -14.32 9.50
N ILE A 191 1.92 -13.47 8.60
CA ILE A 191 2.12 -12.04 8.86
C ILE A 191 0.79 -11.32 9.10
N PHE A 192 -0.20 -11.48 8.20
CA PHE A 192 -1.51 -10.85 8.33
C PHE A 192 -2.27 -11.37 9.56
N ALA A 193 -2.15 -12.66 9.88
CA ALA A 193 -2.72 -13.23 11.10
C ALA A 193 -2.14 -12.57 12.37
N THR A 194 -0.82 -12.40 12.45
CA THR A 194 -0.17 -11.73 13.59
C THR A 194 -0.56 -10.26 13.69
N HIS A 195 -0.61 -9.54 12.57
CA HIS A 195 -0.97 -8.12 12.59
C HIS A 195 -2.43 -7.88 12.97
N ALA A 196 -3.35 -8.71 12.47
CA ALA A 196 -4.77 -8.61 12.82
C ALA A 196 -5.07 -8.91 14.30
N GLN A 197 -4.17 -9.60 15.03
CA GLN A 197 -4.29 -9.77 16.48
C GLN A 197 -3.97 -8.49 17.27
N VAL A 198 -3.14 -7.61 16.69
CA VAL A 198 -2.69 -6.37 17.34
C VAL A 198 -3.51 -5.18 16.87
N ASP A 199 -3.91 -5.17 15.60
CA ASP A 199 -4.66 -4.09 14.98
C ASP A 199 -6.02 -4.58 14.47
N PRO A 200 -7.12 -4.23 15.15
CA PRO A 200 -8.46 -4.60 14.73
C PRO A 200 -8.89 -3.92 13.43
N SER A 201 -8.06 -3.08 12.81
CA SER A 201 -8.30 -2.51 11.50
C SER A 201 -7.70 -3.28 10.32
N ILE A 202 -7.07 -4.43 10.58
CA ILE A 202 -6.46 -5.29 9.56
C ILE A 202 -7.24 -6.62 9.49
N THR A 203 -7.56 -7.09 8.28
CA THR A 203 -8.08 -8.45 8.09
C THR A 203 -6.97 -9.48 7.94
N THR A 204 -7.30 -10.73 8.28
CA THR A 204 -6.47 -11.90 8.01
C THR A 204 -6.58 -12.40 6.57
N SER A 205 -7.65 -12.02 5.86
CA SER A 205 -7.75 -12.16 4.41
C SER A 205 -7.03 -11.00 3.72
N PHE A 206 -6.48 -11.25 2.54
CA PHE A 206 -5.75 -10.26 1.77
C PHE A 206 -5.85 -10.55 0.28
N ASP A 207 -5.61 -9.54 -0.54
CA ASP A 207 -5.35 -9.72 -1.96
C ASP A 207 -3.85 -9.73 -2.21
N LEU A 208 -3.40 -10.59 -3.12
CA LEU A 208 -2.02 -10.78 -3.53
C LEU A 208 -1.89 -10.48 -5.02
N TYR A 209 -1.00 -9.57 -5.36
CA TYR A 209 -0.59 -9.25 -6.70
C TYR A 209 0.87 -9.64 -6.92
N LEU A 210 1.13 -10.29 -8.05
CA LEU A 210 2.46 -10.68 -8.49
C LEU A 210 2.67 -10.24 -9.94
N GLN A 211 3.83 -9.67 -10.25
CA GLN A 211 4.19 -9.21 -11.59
C GLN A 211 5.62 -9.62 -11.96
N SER A 212 5.82 -10.24 -13.13
CA SER A 212 7.13 -10.55 -13.67
C SER A 212 7.92 -9.28 -13.96
N CYS A 213 9.16 -9.21 -13.50
CA CYS A 213 10.07 -8.10 -13.82
C CYS A 213 10.48 -8.10 -15.28
N VAL A 214 10.55 -9.26 -15.94
CA VAL A 214 11.00 -9.36 -17.34
C VAL A 214 9.87 -9.07 -18.33
N THR A 215 8.67 -9.58 -18.07
CA THR A 215 7.60 -9.60 -19.08
C THR A 215 6.44 -8.66 -18.77
N GLY A 216 6.37 -8.12 -17.55
CA GLY A 216 5.22 -7.35 -17.07
C GLY A 216 3.93 -8.15 -16.89
N ARG A 217 3.93 -9.46 -17.22
CA ARG A 217 2.80 -10.37 -16.95
C ARG A 217 2.53 -10.43 -15.47
N ASN A 218 1.26 -10.49 -15.12
CA ASN A 218 0.84 -10.41 -13.72
C ASN A 218 -0.35 -11.33 -13.43
N ILE A 219 -0.53 -11.58 -12.14
CA ILE A 219 -1.68 -12.26 -11.56
C ILE A 219 -2.14 -11.50 -10.31
N ALA A 220 -3.45 -11.52 -10.07
CA ALA A 220 -4.05 -10.99 -8.85
C ALA A 220 -4.96 -12.07 -8.25
N ILE A 221 -4.77 -12.37 -6.97
CA ILE A 221 -5.40 -13.50 -6.28
C ILE A 221 -5.99 -13.00 -4.97
N HIS A 222 -7.24 -13.35 -4.71
CA HIS A 222 -7.82 -13.21 -3.38
C HIS A 222 -7.42 -14.39 -2.50
N VAL A 223 -6.84 -14.12 -1.33
CA VAL A 223 -6.50 -15.13 -0.32
C VAL A 223 -7.51 -15.04 0.83
N PRO A 224 -8.43 -16.02 0.97
CA PRO A 224 -9.43 -15.99 2.02
C PRO A 224 -8.81 -16.29 3.39
N SER A 225 -9.48 -15.80 4.43
CA SER A 225 -9.21 -16.20 5.80
C SER A 225 -10.13 -17.34 6.23
N LEU A 226 -9.62 -18.19 7.13
CA LEU A 226 -10.40 -19.20 7.85
C LEU A 226 -10.65 -18.79 9.31
N ILE A 227 -10.20 -17.59 9.71
CA ILE A 227 -10.29 -17.09 11.09
C ILE A 227 -11.43 -16.07 11.16
N LEU A 228 -12.29 -16.19 12.18
CA LEU A 228 -13.39 -15.25 12.42
C LEU A 228 -12.86 -13.83 12.64
N PRO A 229 -13.55 -12.80 12.10
CA PRO A 229 -13.13 -11.41 12.29
C PRO A 229 -13.12 -11.03 13.77
N SER A 230 -12.08 -10.30 14.17
CA SER A 230 -11.96 -9.72 15.51
C SER A 230 -13.09 -8.74 15.80
N VAL A 231 -13.62 -8.74 17.02
CA VAL A 231 -14.54 -7.69 17.47
C VAL A 231 -13.79 -6.36 17.51
N ILE A 232 -14.34 -5.33 16.86
CA ILE A 232 -13.78 -3.98 16.88
C ILE A 232 -14.28 -3.29 18.15
N SER A 233 -13.35 -2.78 18.96
CA SER A 233 -13.67 -2.00 20.16
C SER A 233 -14.30 -0.67 19.78
N ASP A 234 -15.35 -0.27 20.49
CA ASP A 234 -16.02 1.03 20.32
C ASP A 234 -15.14 2.23 20.72
N ASP A 235 -14.05 1.97 21.45
CA ASP A 235 -13.09 2.97 21.93
C ASP A 235 -11.97 3.26 20.92
N LEU A 236 -11.98 2.62 19.75
CA LEU A 236 -10.96 2.83 18.72
C LEU A 236 -11.08 4.24 18.13
N ASN A 237 -10.02 5.03 18.31
CA ASN A 237 -9.98 6.42 17.88
C ASN A 237 -8.71 6.74 17.08
N TYR A 238 -8.91 7.38 15.93
CA TYR A 238 -7.86 7.73 14.97
C TYR A 238 -6.90 8.79 15.53
N TRP A 239 -7.43 9.77 16.29
CA TRP A 239 -6.63 10.88 16.82
C TRP A 239 -5.73 10.48 17.98
N ASN A 240 -6.15 9.50 18.80
CA ASN A 240 -5.36 9.02 19.93
C ASN A 240 -3.95 8.53 19.51
N ARG A 241 -3.79 8.13 18.24
CA ARG A 241 -2.51 7.66 17.72
C ARG A 241 -1.62 8.74 17.13
N MET A 242 -2.18 9.87 16.70
CA MET A 242 -1.39 10.99 16.19
C MET A 242 -0.70 11.79 17.29
N ASN A 243 -1.13 11.66 18.54
CA ASN A 243 -0.52 12.34 19.69
C ASN A 243 0.68 11.57 20.28
N ASN A 244 0.98 10.36 19.77
CA ASN A 244 2.05 9.48 20.25
C ASN A 244 3.22 9.34 19.25
N ILE A 245 3.25 10.17 18.20
CA ILE A 245 4.35 10.31 17.22
C ILE A 245 4.85 11.75 17.34
#